data_AF-A0AAP0PT57-F1
#
_entry.id   AF-A0AAP0PT57-F1
#
_cell.length_a   1.000
_cell.length_b   1.000
_cell.length_c   1.000
_cell.angle_alpha   90.00
_cell.angle_beta   90.00
_cell.angle_gamma   90.00
#
_symmetry.space_group_name_H-M   'P 1'
#
loop_
_entity.id
_entity.type
_entity.pdbx_description
1 polymer ?
#
loop_
_entity_poly.entity_id
_entity_poly.type
_entity_poly.pdbx_seq_one_letter_code
_entity_poly.pdbx_strand_id
1 'polypeptide(L)'
;MLGDMSSDVAVPGLPWNLGSSQGKKGKVEERDLEQFLYLMMVVKETLRLHPPAPLLAPRECMNQCKVNGYDISPGTRVMVNVWAIGRNHEYWNDPDEFCPERFDSLIDYKGQHFEFLPFGSGRRICPGMTMGM
;
A
#
# COMPACT_ATOMS: atom_id res chain seq x y z
N MET A 1 -40.75 -15.08 0.74
CA MET A 1 -40.00 -15.11 -0.53
C MET A 1 -38.88 -14.09 -0.41
N LEU A 2 -37.77 -14.48 0.21
CA LEU A 2 -36.59 -13.64 0.34
C LEU A 2 -35.60 -14.14 -0.72
N GLY A 3 -35.45 -13.37 -1.78
CA GLY A 3 -34.45 -13.60 -2.81
C GLY A 3 -33.11 -13.08 -2.32
N ASP A 4 -32.22 -14.03 -2.07
CA ASP A 4 -30.76 -13.97 -2.16
C ASP A 4 -30.26 -12.85 -3.12
N MET A 5 -29.52 -11.89 -2.56
CA MET A 5 -28.71 -10.89 -3.27
C MET A 5 -27.20 -11.17 -3.06
N SER A 6 -26.79 -12.40 -3.28
CA SER A 6 -25.39 -12.78 -3.50
C SER A 6 -25.10 -12.70 -4.99
N SER A 7 -25.11 -11.50 -5.56
CA SER A 7 -24.59 -11.28 -6.91
C SER A 7 -23.11 -10.96 -6.82
N ASP A 8 -22.31 -11.96 -7.19
CA ASP A 8 -20.89 -11.90 -7.48
C ASP A 8 -20.52 -10.65 -8.29
N VAL A 9 -19.69 -9.79 -7.72
CA VAL A 9 -18.90 -8.85 -8.52
C VAL A 9 -17.68 -9.61 -9.03
N ALA A 10 -17.90 -10.48 -10.01
CA ALA A 10 -16.82 -11.16 -10.71
C ALA A 10 -16.18 -10.19 -11.70
N VAL A 11 -14.94 -9.77 -11.44
CA VAL A 11 -14.13 -9.00 -12.39
C VAL A 11 -13.61 -9.98 -13.46
N PRO A 12 -13.97 -9.82 -14.75
CA PRO A 12 -13.57 -10.76 -15.80
C PRO A 12 -12.06 -10.71 -16.05
N GLY A 13 -11.39 -11.86 -16.10
CA GLY A 13 -9.97 -11.98 -16.45
C GLY A 13 -9.02 -12.20 -15.27
N LEU A 14 -9.50 -12.09 -14.03
CA LEU A 14 -8.71 -12.40 -12.85
C LEU A 14 -8.77 -13.90 -12.54
N PRO A 15 -7.66 -14.55 -12.17
CA PRO A 15 -7.62 -15.94 -11.76
C PRO A 15 -8.18 -16.07 -10.34
N TRP A 16 -9.44 -15.69 -10.10
CA TRP A 16 -10.12 -16.02 -8.85
C TRP A 16 -10.52 -17.51 -8.84
N ASN A 17 -9.60 -18.41 -9.20
CA ASN A 17 -9.73 -19.80 -8.80
C ASN A 17 -9.37 -19.92 -7.31
N LEU A 18 -10.22 -19.38 -6.43
CA LEU A 18 -10.27 -19.76 -5.02
C LEU A 18 -10.51 -21.28 -4.85
N GLY A 19 -10.82 -21.99 -5.94
CA GLY A 19 -11.07 -23.43 -5.98
C GLY A 19 -9.85 -24.35 -6.00
N SER A 20 -8.60 -23.91 -6.18
CA SER A 20 -7.51 -24.89 -6.48
C SER A 20 -6.41 -25.11 -5.44
N SER A 21 -6.34 -24.38 -4.32
CA SER A 21 -5.37 -24.74 -3.25
C SER A 21 -5.94 -24.79 -1.83
N GLN A 22 -7.09 -24.15 -1.54
CA GLN A 22 -7.65 -24.11 -0.18
C GLN A 22 -9.09 -24.59 -0.03
N GLY A 23 -9.78 -25.01 -1.10
CA GLY A 23 -11.17 -25.49 -1.04
C GLY A 23 -11.44 -26.71 -0.13
N LYS A 24 -10.44 -27.23 0.59
CA LYS A 24 -10.56 -28.34 1.56
C LYS A 24 -10.18 -27.99 3.01
N LYS A 25 -9.54 -26.85 3.27
CA LYS A 25 -9.20 -26.41 4.64
C LYS A 25 -10.16 -25.30 5.05
N GLY A 26 -11.02 -25.54 6.03
CA GLY A 26 -12.01 -24.55 6.50
C GLY A 26 -11.42 -23.34 7.25
N LYS A 27 -10.09 -23.14 7.27
CA LYS A 27 -9.41 -22.05 7.97
C LYS A 27 -8.11 -21.66 7.26
N VAL A 28 -7.88 -20.36 7.12
CA VAL A 28 -6.64 -19.75 6.60
C VAL A 28 -5.67 -19.52 7.76
N GLU A 29 -4.41 -19.86 7.57
CA GLU A 29 -3.29 -19.58 8.48
C GLU A 29 -2.33 -18.55 7.86
N GLU A 30 -1.55 -17.82 8.67
CA GLU A 30 -0.61 -16.78 8.19
C GLU A 30 0.37 -17.29 7.13
N ARG A 31 0.89 -18.51 7.31
CA ARG A 31 1.78 -19.17 6.34
C ARG A 31 1.14 -19.42 4.96
N ASP A 32 -0.19 -19.39 4.88
CA ASP A 32 -0.89 -19.57 3.61
C ASP A 32 -0.88 -18.27 2.79
N LEU A 33 -0.59 -17.11 3.41
CA LEU A 33 -0.54 -15.80 2.75
C LEU A 33 0.49 -15.74 1.62
N GLU A 34 1.58 -16.51 1.72
CA GLU A 34 2.59 -16.64 0.66
C GLU A 34 2.02 -17.17 -0.66
N GLN A 35 0.89 -17.88 -0.62
CA GLN A 35 0.22 -18.43 -1.81
C GLN A 35 -0.79 -17.46 -2.42
N PHE A 36 -1.18 -16.40 -1.69
CA PHE A 36 -2.18 -15.42 -2.14
C PHE A 36 -1.54 -14.18 -2.77
N LEU A 37 -0.68 -14.39 -3.76
CA LEU A 37 0.09 -13.32 -4.41
C LEU A 37 -0.80 -12.21 -4.98
N TYR A 38 -1.90 -12.57 -5.65
CA TYR A 38 -2.82 -11.58 -6.21
C TYR A 38 -3.56 -10.78 -5.12
N LEU A 39 -3.91 -11.41 -4.00
CA LEU A 39 -4.49 -10.70 -2.85
C LEU A 39 -3.49 -9.67 -2.29
N MET A 40 -2.21 -10.03 -2.21
CA MET A 40 -1.17 -9.11 -1.77
C MET A 40 -1.02 -7.93 -2.74
N MET A 41 -1.15 -8.15 -4.05
CA MET A 41 -1.18 -7.07 -5.05
C MET A 41 -2.38 -6.14 -4.84
N VAL A 42 -3.57 -6.70 -4.61
CA VAL A 42 -4.80 -5.95 -4.31
C VAL A 42 -4.65 -5.10 -3.04
N VAL A 43 -4.08 -5.67 -1.97
CA VAL A 43 -3.82 -4.95 -0.72
C VAL A 43 -2.83 -3.79 -0.96
N LYS A 44 -1.72 -4.05 -1.67
CA LYS A 44 -0.74 -3.00 -1.99
C LYS A 44 -1.36 -1.87 -2.83
N GLU A 45 -2.15 -2.20 -3.84
CA GLU A 45 -2.83 -1.22 -4.68
C GLU A 45 -3.88 -0.41 -3.92
N THR A 46 -4.60 -1.06 -3.00
CA THR A 46 -5.52 -0.38 -2.09
C THR A 46 -4.77 0.62 -1.22
N LEU A 47 -3.62 0.23 -0.65
CA LEU A 47 -2.80 1.12 0.17
C LEU A 47 -2.17 2.28 -0.63
N ARG A 48 -1.86 2.09 -1.91
CA ARG A 48 -1.36 3.14 -2.80
C ARG A 48 -2.43 4.20 -3.06
N LEU A 49 -3.65 3.78 -3.42
CA LEU A 49 -4.73 4.71 -3.74
C LEU A 49 -5.41 5.29 -2.50
N HIS A 50 -5.52 4.52 -1.44
CA HIS A 50 -6.28 4.87 -0.23
C HIS A 50 -5.44 4.65 1.05
N PRO A 51 -4.29 5.33 1.18
CA PRO A 51 -3.46 5.21 2.37
C PRO A 51 -4.24 5.70 3.61
N PRO A 52 -4.34 4.90 4.70
CA PRO A 52 -5.03 5.33 5.93
C PRO A 52 -4.44 6.60 6.55
N ALA A 53 -3.15 6.85 6.32
CA ALA A 53 -2.44 8.07 6.70
C ALA A 53 -1.91 8.80 5.44
N PRO A 54 -2.75 9.60 4.74
CA PRO A 54 -2.37 10.24 3.47
C PRO A 54 -1.26 11.29 3.63
N LEU A 55 -1.21 11.93 4.80
CA LEU A 55 -0.07 12.70 5.27
C LEU A 55 0.57 11.91 6.42
N LEU A 56 1.82 11.46 6.25
CA LEU A 56 2.51 10.71 7.30
C LEU A 56 2.69 11.56 8.57
N ALA A 57 2.92 10.87 9.69
CA ALA A 57 3.14 11.50 10.99
C ALA A 57 4.14 12.68 10.88
N PRO A 58 3.74 13.90 11.28
CA PRO A 58 4.58 15.08 11.15
C PRO A 58 5.93 14.90 11.86
N ARG A 59 6.99 15.44 11.25
CA ARG A 59 8.32 15.52 11.85
C ARG A 59 8.64 16.97 12.15
N GLU A 60 9.24 17.23 13.30
CA GLU A 60 9.76 18.55 13.63
C GLU A 60 11.26 18.57 13.35
N CYS A 61 11.71 19.62 12.67
CA CYS A 61 13.12 19.84 12.42
C CYS A 61 13.81 20.28 13.73
N MET A 62 14.80 19.51 14.21
CA MET A 62 15.47 19.80 15.48
C MET A 62 16.64 20.79 15.33
N ASN A 63 17.29 20.78 14.18
CA ASN A 63 18.47 21.58 13.87
C ASN A 63 18.33 22.15 12.47
N GLN A 64 18.89 23.33 12.22
CA GLN A 64 18.88 23.90 10.87
C GLN A 64 19.47 22.92 9.86
N CYS A 65 18.76 22.66 8.78
CA CYS A 65 19.21 21.78 7.70
C CYS A 65 18.82 22.34 6.33
N LYS A 66 19.43 21.78 5.28
CA LYS A 66 19.06 22.08 3.90
C LYS A 66 18.42 20.85 3.24
N VAL A 67 17.30 21.06 2.57
CA VAL A 67 16.60 20.02 1.78
C VAL A 67 16.33 20.59 0.39
N ASN A 68 16.84 19.94 -0.66
CA ASN A 68 16.73 20.43 -2.06
C ASN A 68 17.09 21.92 -2.22
N GLY A 69 18.11 22.38 -1.50
CA GLY A 69 18.57 23.78 -1.53
C GLY A 69 17.82 24.73 -0.59
N TYR A 70 16.69 24.33 -0.02
CA TYR A 70 15.90 25.15 0.92
C TYR A 70 16.44 25.04 2.34
N ASP A 71 16.59 26.18 3.03
CA ASP A 71 16.90 26.23 4.45
C ASP A 71 15.65 25.94 5.29
N ILE A 72 15.73 24.91 6.13
CA ILE A 72 14.67 24.50 7.06
C ILE A 72 15.10 24.88 8.47
N SER A 73 14.38 25.80 9.09
CA SER A 73 14.66 26.25 10.45
C SER A 73 14.22 25.21 11.50
N PRO A 74 14.89 25.15 12.67
CA PRO A 74 14.39 24.39 13.82
C PRO A 74 12.94 24.74 14.16
N GLY A 75 12.16 23.76 14.60
CA GLY A 75 10.72 23.91 14.89
C GLY A 75 9.80 23.79 13.66
N THR A 76 10.35 23.76 12.44
CA THR A 76 9.55 23.55 11.22
C THR A 76 8.94 22.15 11.22
N ARG A 77 7.63 22.06 11.00
CA ARG A 77 6.91 20.79 10.82
C ARG A 77 6.92 20.36 9.36
N VAL A 78 7.41 19.16 9.10
CA VAL A 78 7.48 18.54 7.77
C VAL A 78 6.52 17.35 7.73
N MET A 79 5.74 17.25 6.66
CA MET A 79 4.82 16.15 6.40
C MET A 79 5.13 15.56 5.02
N VAL A 80 5.09 14.23 4.92
CA VAL A 80 5.25 13.53 3.65
C VAL A 80 3.85 13.19 3.12
N ASN A 81 3.53 13.69 1.93
CA ASN A 81 2.23 13.48 1.29
C ASN A 81 2.26 12.20 0.44
N VAL A 82 2.04 11.06 1.10
CA VAL A 82 2.05 9.76 0.42
C VAL A 82 0.86 9.57 -0.51
N TRP A 83 -0.25 10.27 -0.28
CA TRP A 83 -1.39 10.28 -1.20
C TRP A 83 -1.01 10.88 -2.56
N ALA A 84 -0.27 11.99 -2.57
CA ALA A 84 0.22 12.61 -3.80
C ALA A 84 1.33 11.77 -4.46
N ILE A 85 2.26 11.22 -3.68
CA ILE A 85 3.32 10.34 -4.18
C ILE A 85 2.72 9.12 -4.89
N GLY A 86 1.73 8.48 -4.25
CA GLY A 86 1.03 7.33 -4.81
C GLY A 86 0.28 7.65 -6.11
N ARG A 87 0.04 8.93 -6.43
CA ARG A 87 -0.62 9.38 -7.67
C ARG A 87 0.31 10.12 -8.63
N ASN A 88 1.60 10.15 -8.38
CA ASN A 88 2.53 10.86 -9.26
C ASN A 88 2.71 10.09 -10.59
N HIS A 89 2.33 10.73 -11.69
CA HIS A 89 2.46 10.21 -13.06
C HIS A 89 3.90 9.92 -13.49
N GLU A 90 4.91 10.50 -12.82
CA GLU A 90 6.31 10.19 -13.07
C GLU A 90 6.68 8.76 -12.63
N TYR A 91 5.98 8.21 -11.64
CA TYR A 91 6.25 6.88 -11.07
C TYR A 91 5.18 5.84 -11.38
N TRP A 92 3.95 6.29 -11.67
CA TRP A 92 2.79 5.42 -11.83
C TRP A 92 2.07 5.71 -13.15
N ASN A 93 1.98 4.70 -14.03
CA ASN A 93 1.12 4.76 -15.22
C ASN A 93 -0.34 4.69 -14.79
N ASP A 94 -1.17 5.58 -15.35
CA ASP A 94 -2.61 5.72 -15.04
C ASP A 94 -2.85 5.69 -13.52
N PRO A 95 -2.30 6.66 -12.77
CA PRO A 95 -2.19 6.60 -11.32
C PRO A 95 -3.52 6.57 -10.59
N ASP A 96 -4.60 7.05 -11.19
CA ASP A 96 -5.92 7.04 -10.59
C ASP A 96 -6.69 5.73 -10.84
N GLU A 97 -6.19 4.87 -11.72
CA GLU A 97 -6.78 3.56 -11.98
C GLU A 97 -6.32 2.52 -10.94
N PHE A 98 -7.27 1.70 -10.50
CA PHE A 98 -7.01 0.54 -9.66
C PHE A 98 -6.54 -0.64 -10.52
N CYS A 99 -5.23 -0.88 -10.53
CA CYS A 99 -4.58 -1.92 -11.33
C CYS A 99 -3.59 -2.71 -10.46
N PRO A 100 -4.03 -3.75 -9.73
CA PRO A 100 -3.19 -4.56 -8.86
C PRO A 100 -1.93 -5.13 -9.54
N GLU A 101 -2.03 -5.47 -10.82
CA GLU A 101 -0.96 -6.07 -11.62
C GLU A 101 0.32 -5.23 -11.67
N ARG A 102 0.25 -3.91 -11.39
CA ARG A 102 1.44 -3.06 -11.26
C ARG A 102 2.38 -3.49 -10.11
N PHE A 103 1.86 -4.27 -9.16
CA PHE A 103 2.61 -4.85 -8.05
C PHE A 103 3.11 -6.28 -8.32
N ASP A 104 3.10 -6.73 -9.57
CA ASP A 104 3.94 -7.85 -10.05
C ASP A 104 5.42 -7.45 -10.19
N SER A 105 5.80 -6.31 -9.62
CA SER A 105 7.15 -5.76 -9.60
C SER A 105 7.83 -5.98 -8.23
N LEU A 106 9.12 -5.65 -8.14
CA LEU A 106 9.91 -5.74 -6.91
C LEU A 106 9.53 -4.67 -5.86
N ILE A 107 8.54 -3.81 -6.12
CA ILE A 107 8.12 -2.75 -5.19
C ILE A 107 7.57 -3.38 -3.90
N ASP A 108 8.27 -3.10 -2.80
CA ASP A 108 7.89 -3.48 -1.44
C ASP A 108 7.46 -2.28 -0.59
N TYR A 109 6.77 -2.59 0.52
CA TYR A 109 6.29 -1.60 1.48
C TYR A 109 7.26 -1.38 2.65
N LYS A 110 8.51 -1.87 2.56
CA LYS A 110 9.50 -1.85 3.66
C LYS A 110 10.25 -0.51 3.75
N GLY A 111 9.78 0.52 3.05
CA GLY A 111 10.31 1.87 3.11
C GLY A 111 11.58 2.10 2.27
N GLN A 112 11.88 1.22 1.32
CA GLN A 112 12.99 1.38 0.36
C GLN A 112 12.54 1.91 -1.01
N HIS A 113 11.25 1.77 -1.33
CA HIS A 113 10.61 2.28 -2.54
C HIS A 113 9.86 3.57 -2.20
N PHE A 114 10.43 4.73 -2.53
CA PHE A 114 9.87 6.03 -2.13
C PHE A 114 8.61 6.42 -2.90
N GLU A 115 8.35 5.77 -4.03
CA GLU A 115 7.10 5.81 -4.79
C GLU A 115 5.94 5.09 -4.07
N PHE A 116 6.23 4.23 -3.08
CA PHE A 116 5.25 3.45 -2.34
C PHE A 116 5.58 3.38 -0.83
N LEU A 117 5.04 4.32 -0.05
CA LEU A 117 5.36 4.48 1.37
C LEU A 117 4.13 4.35 2.31
N PRO A 118 3.30 3.31 2.20
CA PRO A 118 2.08 3.19 3.00
C PRO A 118 2.34 3.12 4.52
N PHE A 119 3.53 2.68 4.92
CA PHE A 119 3.97 2.61 6.32
C PHE A 119 5.10 3.61 6.66
N GLY A 120 5.42 4.52 5.75
CA GLY A 120 6.56 5.44 5.85
C GLY A 120 7.91 4.75 5.62
N SER A 121 8.98 5.40 6.09
CA SER A 121 10.36 4.94 5.90
C SER A 121 11.27 5.42 7.05
N GLY A 122 12.50 4.89 7.08
CA GLY A 122 13.57 5.29 7.99
C GLY A 122 13.34 4.88 9.44
N ARG A 123 14.02 5.57 10.36
CA ARG A 123 14.06 5.26 11.81
C ARG A 123 12.69 5.28 12.52
N ARG A 124 11.65 5.80 11.87
CA ARG A 124 10.32 5.99 12.42
C ARG A 124 9.24 5.41 11.50
N ILE A 125 9.61 4.40 10.70
CA ILE A 125 8.68 3.55 9.95
C ILE A 125 7.66 2.91 10.91
N CYS A 126 6.45 2.63 10.42
CA CYS A 126 5.37 2.09 11.25
C CYS A 126 5.81 0.78 11.93
N PRO A 127 5.79 0.69 13.27
CA PRO A 127 6.13 -0.55 13.97
C PRO A 127 5.08 -1.66 13.76
N GLY A 128 3.86 -1.31 13.35
CA GLY A 128 2.77 -2.25 13.08
C GLY A 128 2.72 -2.78 11.64
N MET A 129 3.72 -2.49 10.82
CA MET A 129 3.76 -2.84 9.39
C MET A 129 3.53 -4.35 9.15
N THR A 130 4.19 -5.22 9.91
CA THR A 130 4.06 -6.68 9.76
C THR A 130 2.69 -7.21 10.22
N MET A 131 2.00 -6.53 11.14
CA MET A 131 0.67 -6.93 11.57
C MET A 131 -0.42 -6.43 10.62
N GLY A 132 -0.17 -5.30 9.97
CA GLY A 132 -1.11 -4.71 9.01
C GLY A 132 -1.06 -5.32 7.62
N MET A 133 -0.04 -6.14 7.31
CA MET A 133 0.19 -6.82 6.04
C MET A 133 0.10 -8.32 6.23
#